data_AF-A0A917UBV2-F1
#
_entry.id   AF-A0A917UBV2-F1
#
_cell.length_a   1.000
_cell.length_b   1.000
_cell.length_c   1.000
_cell.angle_alpha   90.00
_cell.angle_beta   90.00
_cell.angle_gamma   90.00
#
_symmetry.space_group_name_H-M   'P 1'
#
loop_
_entity.id
_entity.type
_entity.pdbx_description
1 polymer ?
#
loop_
_entity_poly.entity_id
_entity_poly.type
_entity_poly.pdbx_seq_one_letter_code
_entity_poly.pdbx_strand_id
1 'polypeptide(L)'
;MTTISVVSPFLELITICLGYLGNVPSGNVKALSDRDIRTSFVNCSKGEAQRAALPRDLAERPWADLDFLGWRDPGAPDRAYLVAEHGDRLVGVSLRIAAQRRGLLHRGMCSLCLTTHPGPGVTMMTGRRAGQAGRDGNSIGLYVCTDLACSLYIRGKKRPELGGRFDETLSLDEQIGRTRGKLAAFLDQILVSSAQQPAGTEPD
;
A
#
# COMPACT_ATOMS: atom_id res chain seq x y z
N MET A 1 51.72 -21.17 11.18
CA MET A 1 50.59 -21.68 10.39
C MET A 1 49.35 -20.99 10.91
N THR A 2 48.93 -19.90 10.26
CA THR A 2 47.80 -19.08 10.69
C THR A 2 46.79 -19.09 9.55
N THR A 3 45.71 -19.84 9.71
CA THR A 3 44.67 -19.99 8.70
C THR A 3 43.81 -18.73 8.70
N ILE A 4 43.95 -17.90 7.65
CA ILE A 4 43.07 -16.75 7.40
C ILE A 4 41.75 -17.33 6.89
N SER A 5 40.72 -17.30 7.73
CA SER A 5 39.37 -17.68 7.36
C SER A 5 38.79 -16.56 6.50
N VAL A 6 38.75 -16.79 5.18
CA VAL A 6 38.12 -15.88 4.21
C VAL A 6 36.61 -16.00 4.38
N VAL A 7 36.03 -15.16 5.24
CA VAL A 7 34.57 -15.06 5.39
C VAL A 7 34.05 -14.30 4.16
N SER A 8 33.34 -15.00 3.29
CA SER A 8 32.83 -14.49 2.03
C SER A 8 31.82 -13.34 2.24
N PRO A 9 31.93 -12.20 1.54
CA PRO A 9 31.01 -11.06 1.65
C PRO A 9 29.59 -11.37 1.14
N PHE A 10 29.38 -12.57 0.57
CA PHE A 10 28.05 -13.03 0.14
C PHE A 10 27.12 -13.41 1.29
N LEU A 11 27.62 -13.72 2.49
CA LEU A 11 26.78 -14.09 3.63
C LEU A 11 26.17 -12.89 4.37
N GLU A 12 26.77 -11.70 4.30
CA GLU A 12 26.20 -10.50 4.95
C GLU A 12 24.96 -9.94 4.22
N LEU A 13 24.87 -10.15 2.90
CA LEU A 13 23.69 -9.78 2.10
C LEU A 13 22.46 -10.64 2.41
N ILE A 14 22.66 -11.90 2.84
CA ILE A 14 21.56 -12.79 3.22
C ILE A 14 20.95 -12.36 4.56
N THR A 15 21.76 -11.84 5.49
CA THR A 15 21.29 -11.31 6.77
C THR A 15 20.43 -10.05 6.63
N ILE A 16 20.73 -9.18 5.64
CA ILE A 16 19.89 -7.99 5.35
C ILE A 16 18.50 -8.40 4.85
N CYS A 17 18.39 -9.49 4.08
CA CYS A 17 17.10 -10.02 3.64
C CYS A 17 16.32 -10.76 4.74
N LEU A 18 17.00 -11.42 5.69
CA LEU A 18 16.37 -12.12 6.82
C LEU A 18 15.93 -11.18 7.95
N GLY A 19 16.56 -10.01 8.10
CA GLY A 19 16.16 -8.98 9.07
C GLY A 19 14.80 -8.31 8.79
N TYR A 20 14.26 -8.47 7.57
CA TYR A 20 12.94 -7.95 7.18
C TYR A 20 11.79 -8.98 7.36
N LEU A 21 12.05 -10.10 8.04
CA LEU A 21 11.02 -11.04 8.48
C LEU A 21 10.56 -10.78 9.93
N GLY A 22 10.95 -9.63 10.49
CA GLY A 22 10.46 -9.16 11.77
C GLY A 22 9.02 -8.65 11.64
N ASN A 23 8.07 -9.54 11.90
CA ASN A 23 6.65 -9.27 12.13
C ASN A 23 5.81 -8.98 10.86
N VAL A 24 5.52 -10.03 10.06
CA VAL A 24 4.36 -9.99 9.15
C VAL A 24 3.11 -9.92 10.05
N PRO A 25 2.35 -8.80 10.07
CA PRO A 25 1.19 -8.70 10.94
C PRO A 25 0.19 -9.80 10.60
N SER A 26 -0.18 -10.52 11.65
CA SER A 26 -1.14 -11.61 11.62
C SER A 26 -2.53 -11.06 11.32
N GLY A 27 -3.27 -11.74 10.44
CA GLY A 27 -4.70 -11.52 10.27
C GLY A 27 -5.07 -10.55 9.15
N ASN A 28 -6.21 -10.83 8.52
CA ASN A 28 -6.96 -9.87 7.71
C ASN A 28 -7.33 -8.66 8.57
N VAL A 29 -7.59 -7.50 7.97
CA VAL A 29 -8.08 -6.34 8.73
C VAL A 29 -9.41 -6.71 9.37
N LYS A 30 -9.50 -6.52 10.70
CA LYS A 30 -10.75 -6.76 11.42
C LYS A 30 -11.82 -5.78 10.94
N ALA A 31 -13.09 -6.13 11.16
CA ALA A 31 -14.19 -5.22 10.89
C ALA A 31 -14.00 -3.89 11.63
N LEU A 32 -14.01 -2.79 10.87
CA LEU A 32 -13.75 -1.45 11.38
C LEU A 32 -15.06 -0.67 11.52
N SER A 33 -15.19 0.07 12.62
CA SER A 33 -16.26 1.06 12.77
C SER A 33 -15.94 2.36 12.01
N ASP A 34 -16.96 3.19 11.80
CA ASP A 34 -16.80 4.56 11.29
C ASP A 34 -15.79 5.36 12.12
N ARG A 35 -15.83 5.21 13.44
CA ARG A 35 -14.89 5.85 14.37
C ARG A 35 -13.45 5.37 14.16
N ASP A 36 -13.23 4.06 14.03
CA ASP A 36 -11.90 3.50 13.83
C ASP A 36 -11.28 4.07 12.54
N ILE A 37 -12.07 4.09 11.46
CA ILE A 37 -11.64 4.65 10.17
C ILE A 37 -11.29 6.12 10.30
N ARG A 38 -12.20 6.94 10.84
CA ARG A 38 -12.00 8.41 10.91
C ARG A 38 -10.83 8.81 11.79
N THR A 39 -10.55 8.06 12.85
CA THR A 39 -9.44 8.35 13.78
C THR A 39 -8.09 7.80 13.29
N SER A 40 -8.09 6.94 12.28
CA SER A 40 -6.86 6.33 11.72
C SER A 40 -6.08 7.25 10.78
N PHE A 41 -6.69 8.31 10.23
CA PHE A 41 -6.09 9.11 9.17
C PHE A 41 -4.83 9.88 9.62
N VAL A 42 -3.71 9.69 8.90
CA VAL A 42 -2.40 10.28 9.26
C VAL A 42 -1.94 11.42 8.35
N ASN A 43 -2.48 11.51 7.12
CA ASN A 43 -1.98 12.42 6.08
C ASN A 43 -3.00 13.45 5.58
N CYS A 44 -4.08 13.65 6.34
CA CYS A 44 -5.05 14.71 6.08
C CYS A 44 -5.46 15.38 7.40
N SER A 45 -6.15 16.53 7.30
CA SER A 45 -6.68 17.21 8.47
C SER A 45 -7.81 16.41 9.12
N LYS A 46 -8.06 16.64 10.42
CA LYS A 46 -9.21 16.06 11.12
C LYS A 46 -10.53 16.33 10.40
N GLY A 47 -10.72 17.55 9.87
CA GLY A 47 -11.92 17.91 9.13
C GLY A 47 -12.08 17.14 7.81
N GLU A 48 -10.99 16.87 7.10
CA GLU A 48 -11.02 16.03 5.89
C GLU A 48 -11.36 14.58 6.23
N ALA A 49 -10.77 14.01 7.28
CA ALA A 49 -11.09 12.67 7.76
C ALA A 49 -12.58 12.53 8.17
N GLN A 50 -13.14 13.55 8.83
CA GLN A 50 -14.56 13.58 9.21
C GLN A 50 -15.51 13.72 8.01
N ARG A 51 -15.06 14.29 6.90
CA ARG A 51 -15.87 14.43 5.68
C ARG A 51 -15.65 13.34 4.65
N ALA A 52 -14.69 12.45 4.87
CA ALA A 52 -14.48 11.29 4.00
C ALA A 52 -15.78 10.48 3.93
N ALA A 53 -16.32 10.34 2.71
CA ALA A 53 -17.52 9.57 2.47
C ALA A 53 -17.17 8.07 2.63
N LEU A 54 -17.67 7.45 3.69
CA LEU A 54 -17.43 6.02 3.92
C LEU A 54 -18.26 5.15 2.97
N PRO A 55 -17.82 3.91 2.71
CA PRO A 55 -18.64 2.94 1.99
C PRO A 55 -19.99 2.73 2.68
N ARG A 56 -21.09 2.84 1.93
CA ARG A 56 -22.45 2.63 2.45
C ARG A 56 -22.67 1.18 2.91
N ASP A 57 -21.93 0.26 2.31
CA ASP A 57 -21.91 -1.18 2.53
C ASP A 57 -20.83 -1.62 3.54
N LEU A 58 -20.34 -0.72 4.41
CA LEU A 58 -19.21 -0.99 5.31
C LEU A 58 -19.41 -2.26 6.17
N ALA A 59 -20.62 -2.47 6.69
CA ALA A 59 -20.96 -3.64 7.52
C ALA A 59 -20.96 -4.96 6.72
N GLU A 60 -21.17 -4.89 5.40
CA GLU A 60 -21.29 -6.05 4.50
C GLU A 60 -19.97 -6.37 3.80
N ARG A 61 -18.92 -5.58 4.03
CA ARG A 61 -17.61 -5.82 3.43
C ARG A 61 -17.10 -7.23 3.81
N PRO A 62 -16.41 -7.93 2.90
CA PRO A 62 -15.89 -9.26 3.15
C PRO A 62 -14.63 -9.20 4.02
N TRP A 63 -14.76 -8.77 5.28
CA TRP A 63 -13.64 -8.47 6.18
C TRP A 63 -12.64 -9.63 6.34
N ALA A 64 -13.14 -10.87 6.31
CA ALA A 64 -12.31 -12.07 6.35
C ALA A 64 -11.39 -12.25 5.13
N ASP A 65 -11.53 -11.43 4.09
CA ASP A 65 -10.74 -11.46 2.86
C ASP A 65 -9.96 -10.18 2.59
N LEU A 66 -10.04 -9.20 3.48
CA LEU A 66 -9.40 -7.89 3.31
C LEU A 66 -8.09 -7.84 4.08
N ASP A 67 -6.99 -7.49 3.41
CA ASP A 67 -5.74 -7.13 4.08
C ASP A 67 -5.72 -5.63 4.44
N PHE A 68 -6.56 -4.86 3.76
CA PHE A 68 -6.82 -3.45 4.00
C PHE A 68 -8.21 -3.10 3.47
N LEU A 69 -8.83 -2.07 4.04
CA LEU A 69 -10.03 -1.46 3.49
C LEU A 69 -9.62 -0.37 2.51
N GLY A 70 -10.02 -0.49 1.25
CA GLY A 70 -9.82 0.54 0.24
C GLY A 70 -11.13 0.93 -0.45
N TRP A 71 -11.33 2.22 -0.70
CA TRP A 71 -12.50 2.72 -1.42
C TRP A 71 -12.24 4.05 -2.12
N ARG A 72 -13.12 4.38 -3.06
CA ARG A 72 -13.16 5.69 -3.73
C ARG A 72 -14.30 6.52 -3.17
N ASP A 73 -14.10 7.83 -3.14
CA ASP A 73 -15.18 8.75 -2.78
C ASP A 73 -16.17 8.88 -3.95
N PRO A 74 -17.47 8.57 -3.76
CA PRO A 74 -18.48 8.72 -4.80
C PRO A 74 -18.79 10.18 -5.14
N GLY A 75 -18.60 11.11 -4.19
CA GLY A 75 -18.81 12.55 -4.37
C GLY A 75 -17.56 13.31 -4.84
N ALA A 76 -16.38 12.70 -4.72
CA ALA A 76 -15.10 13.26 -5.16
C ALA A 76 -14.28 12.20 -5.93
N PRO A 77 -14.51 12.02 -7.24
CA PRO A 77 -13.94 10.90 -8.00
C PRO A 77 -12.42 10.91 -8.12
N ASP A 78 -11.77 12.03 -7.80
CA ASP A 78 -10.31 12.17 -7.69
C ASP A 78 -9.76 11.79 -6.31
N ARG A 79 -10.61 11.36 -5.37
CA ARG A 79 -10.24 10.93 -4.02
C ARG A 79 -10.46 9.45 -3.81
N ALA A 80 -9.49 8.85 -3.15
CA ALA A 80 -9.56 7.49 -2.66
C ALA A 80 -8.99 7.43 -1.24
N TYR A 81 -9.32 6.36 -0.54
CA TYR A 81 -8.92 6.16 0.84
C TYR A 81 -8.49 4.71 1.03
N LEU A 82 -7.49 4.51 1.88
CA LEU A 82 -7.00 3.21 2.27
C LEU A 82 -6.80 3.20 3.78
N VAL A 83 -7.23 2.12 4.45
CA VAL A 83 -7.04 1.89 5.87
C VAL A 83 -6.50 0.48 6.08
N ALA A 84 -5.38 0.35 6.77
CA ALA A 84 -4.75 -0.93 7.05
C ALA A 84 -4.19 -0.96 8.47
N GLU A 85 -4.08 -2.17 9.02
CA GLU A 85 -3.25 -2.40 10.20
C GLU A 85 -1.78 -2.29 9.80
N HIS A 86 -1.01 -1.52 10.56
CA HIS A 86 0.39 -1.26 10.29
C HIS A 86 1.13 -1.06 11.63
N GLY A 87 2.04 -1.98 11.94
CA GLY A 87 2.61 -2.10 13.28
C GLY A 87 1.54 -2.49 14.30
N ASP A 88 1.44 -1.70 15.37
CA ASP A 88 0.49 -1.88 16.47
C ASP A 88 -0.77 -1.00 16.35
N ARG A 89 -0.96 -0.33 15.20
CA ARG A 89 -2.01 0.68 15.02
C ARG A 89 -2.71 0.58 13.67
N LEU A 90 -3.88 1.21 13.61
CA LEU A 90 -4.60 1.46 12.38
C LEU A 90 -4.05 2.72 11.69
N VAL A 91 -3.78 2.61 10.39
CA VAL A 91 -3.29 3.73 9.57
C VAL A 91 -4.24 3.94 8.40
N GLY A 92 -4.87 5.11 8.39
CA GLY A 92 -5.69 5.60 7.29
C GLY A 92 -4.93 6.62 6.46
N VAL A 93 -5.04 6.53 5.14
CA VAL A 93 -4.43 7.48 4.21
C VAL A 93 -5.47 7.97 3.20
N SER A 94 -5.51 9.29 3.03
CA SER A 94 -6.21 9.94 1.91
C SER A 94 -5.28 9.98 0.71
N LEU A 95 -5.80 9.55 -0.43
CA LEU A 95 -5.09 9.46 -1.69
C LEU A 95 -5.80 10.32 -2.74
N ARG A 96 -5.01 10.93 -3.63
CA ARG A 96 -5.48 11.64 -4.81
C ARG A 96 -5.20 10.79 -6.04
N ILE A 97 -6.19 10.63 -6.91
CA ILE A 97 -6.05 9.93 -8.17
C ILE A 97 -5.56 10.94 -9.21
N ALA A 98 -4.44 10.65 -9.86
CA ALA A 98 -3.97 11.48 -10.97
C ALA A 98 -4.95 11.37 -12.15
N ALA A 99 -5.32 12.50 -12.75
CA ALA A 99 -6.09 12.50 -13.98
C ALA A 99 -5.23 11.92 -15.10
N GLN A 100 -5.40 10.64 -15.43
CA GLN A 100 -4.71 10.00 -16.55
C GLN A 100 -5.69 9.71 -17.67
N ARG A 101 -5.40 10.25 -18.87
CA ARG A 101 -6.03 9.82 -20.11
C ARG A 101 -5.25 8.62 -20.65
N ARG A 102 -5.44 7.44 -20.05
CA ARG A 102 -4.94 6.19 -20.62
C ARG A 102 -5.95 5.68 -21.64
N GLY A 103 -5.46 5.37 -22.84
CA GLY A 103 -6.30 4.75 -23.88
C GLY A 103 -6.80 3.38 -23.42
N LEU A 104 -7.94 2.95 -23.96
CA LEU A 104 -8.58 1.66 -23.62
C LEU A 104 -7.66 0.44 -23.83
N LEU A 105 -6.68 0.56 -24.73
CA LEU A 105 -5.72 -0.49 -25.05
C LEU A 105 -4.53 -0.57 -24.07
N HIS A 106 -4.35 0.41 -23.20
CA HIS A 106 -3.26 0.42 -22.22
C HIS A 106 -3.47 -0.71 -21.20
N ARG A 107 -2.40 -1.41 -20.81
CA ARG A 107 -2.43 -2.39 -19.72
C ARG A 107 -1.55 -1.91 -18.58
N GLY A 108 -2.13 -1.83 -17.38
CA GLY A 108 -1.41 -1.46 -16.17
C GLY A 108 -1.28 -2.64 -15.22
N MET A 109 -0.16 -2.72 -14.51
CA MET A 109 0.07 -3.70 -13.45
C MET A 109 0.01 -3.00 -12.10
N CYS A 110 -0.78 -3.55 -11.18
CA CYS A 110 -0.86 -3.04 -9.81
C CYS A 110 0.43 -3.33 -9.05
N SER A 111 1.04 -2.31 -8.44
CA SER A 111 2.27 -2.47 -7.67
C SER A 111 2.07 -3.37 -6.44
N LEU A 112 0.88 -3.38 -5.81
CA LEU A 112 0.59 -4.17 -4.61
C LEU A 112 0.34 -5.65 -4.91
N CYS A 113 -0.71 -5.95 -5.68
CA CYS A 113 -1.15 -7.32 -5.94
C CYS A 113 -0.56 -7.93 -7.22
N LEU A 114 0.15 -7.15 -8.05
CA LEU A 114 0.64 -7.59 -9.38
C LEU A 114 -0.45 -8.04 -10.36
N THR A 115 -1.72 -7.75 -10.07
CA THR A 115 -2.81 -8.03 -11.02
C THR A 115 -2.73 -7.04 -12.18
N THR A 116 -2.83 -7.55 -13.41
CA THR A 116 -2.87 -6.72 -14.61
C THR A 116 -4.32 -6.35 -14.94
N HIS A 117 -4.53 -5.10 -15.33
CA HIS A 117 -5.83 -4.60 -15.76
C HIS A 117 -5.73 -3.86 -17.10
N PRO A 118 -6.78 -3.89 -17.93
CA PRO A 118 -6.90 -3.09 -19.13
C PRO A 118 -7.32 -1.66 -18.77
N GLY A 119 -7.10 -0.75 -19.70
CA GLY A 119 -7.53 0.64 -19.65
C GLY A 119 -7.28 1.30 -18.27
N PRO A 120 -8.33 1.83 -17.61
CA PRO A 120 -8.22 2.55 -16.35
C PRO A 120 -8.19 1.64 -15.11
N GLY A 121 -8.04 0.32 -15.23
CA GLY A 121 -8.12 -0.58 -14.08
C GLY A 121 -6.95 -0.50 -13.09
N VAL A 122 -5.83 0.11 -13.50
CA VAL A 122 -4.73 0.53 -12.61
C VAL A 122 -4.48 2.02 -12.82
N THR A 123 -4.44 2.76 -11.71
CA THR A 123 -4.20 4.22 -11.72
C THR A 123 -3.08 4.61 -10.76
N MET A 124 -2.43 5.74 -11.04
CA MET A 124 -1.52 6.36 -10.09
C MET A 124 -2.33 7.05 -9.00
N MET A 125 -2.08 6.66 -7.75
CA MET A 125 -2.63 7.32 -6.57
C MET A 125 -1.49 7.92 -5.76
N THR A 126 -1.65 9.17 -5.31
CA THR A 126 -0.65 9.88 -4.51
C THR A 126 -1.19 10.24 -3.14
N GLY A 127 -0.41 9.96 -2.10
CA GLY A 127 -0.68 10.40 -0.73
C GLY A 127 0.32 11.48 -0.32
N ARG A 128 -0.16 12.54 0.33
CA ARG A 128 0.77 13.46 1.03
C ARG A 128 1.50 12.67 2.12
N ARG A 129 2.76 13.03 2.39
CA ARG A 129 3.45 12.54 3.58
C ARG A 129 2.73 13.03 4.84
N ALA A 130 2.89 12.33 5.95
CA ALA A 130 2.39 12.77 7.24
C ALA A 130 3.21 13.96 7.76
N GLY A 131 2.61 14.73 8.68
CA GLY A 131 3.33 15.80 9.38
C GLY A 131 3.74 16.98 8.49
N GLN A 132 4.88 17.59 8.81
CA GLN A 132 5.36 18.82 8.15
C GLN A 132 5.71 18.59 6.68
N ALA A 133 6.36 17.47 6.36
CA ALA A 133 6.72 17.13 4.99
C ALA A 133 5.50 17.19 4.03
N GLY A 134 4.34 16.68 4.46
CA GLY A 134 3.11 16.77 3.67
C GLY A 134 2.52 18.18 3.57
N ARG A 135 2.68 19.01 4.61
CA ARG A 135 2.29 20.43 4.58
C ARG A 135 3.15 21.24 3.61
N ASP A 136 4.40 20.83 3.43
CA ASP A 136 5.33 21.40 2.45
C ASP A 136 5.09 20.88 1.02
N GLY A 137 4.08 20.02 0.84
CA GLY A 137 3.68 19.50 -0.47
C GLY A 137 4.32 18.17 -0.88
N ASN A 138 5.15 17.55 -0.02
CA ASN A 138 5.75 16.26 -0.33
C ASN A 138 4.71 15.15 -0.38
N SER A 139 4.75 14.36 -1.46
CA SER A 139 3.83 13.26 -1.69
C SER A 139 4.55 12.04 -2.26
N ILE A 140 3.96 10.86 -2.05
CA ILE A 140 4.45 9.58 -2.56
C ILE A 140 3.34 8.93 -3.37
N GLY A 141 3.69 8.36 -4.51
CA GLY A 141 2.77 7.72 -5.43
C GLY A 141 2.94 6.20 -5.47
N LEU A 142 1.85 5.50 -5.75
CA LEU A 142 1.89 4.11 -6.22
C LEU A 142 0.89 3.88 -7.36
N TYR A 143 1.22 2.94 -8.24
CA TYR A 143 0.24 2.40 -9.19
C TYR A 143 -0.56 1.29 -8.51
N VAL A 144 -1.88 1.45 -8.40
CA VAL A 144 -2.74 0.50 -7.68
C VAL A 144 -4.04 0.25 -8.45
N CYS A 145 -4.67 -0.90 -8.17
CA CYS A 145 -6.02 -1.20 -8.67
C CYS A 145 -6.95 -0.02 -8.38
N THR A 146 -7.66 0.46 -9.40
CA THR A 146 -8.50 1.66 -9.30
C THR A 146 -9.66 1.50 -8.32
N ASP A 147 -10.10 0.26 -8.08
CA ASP A 147 -11.14 -0.10 -7.12
C ASP A 147 -10.58 -0.47 -5.73
N LEU A 148 -9.25 -0.44 -5.56
CA LEU A 148 -8.53 -0.83 -4.34
C LEU A 148 -8.88 -2.24 -3.82
N ALA A 149 -9.38 -3.14 -4.67
CA ALA A 149 -9.79 -4.49 -4.28
C ALA A 149 -8.65 -5.53 -4.30
N CYS A 150 -7.40 -5.10 -4.07
CA CYS A 150 -6.20 -5.93 -4.24
C CYS A 150 -6.27 -7.26 -3.47
N SER A 151 -6.78 -7.24 -2.24
CA SER A 151 -6.95 -8.43 -1.40
C SER A 151 -7.91 -9.46 -2.01
N LEU A 152 -8.92 -9.02 -2.74
CA LEU A 152 -9.87 -9.91 -3.42
C LEU A 152 -9.27 -10.48 -4.71
N TYR A 153 -8.46 -9.69 -5.42
CA TYR A 153 -7.76 -10.18 -6.61
C TYR A 153 -6.73 -11.26 -6.27
N ILE A 154 -5.87 -11.05 -5.25
CA ILE A 154 -4.87 -12.06 -4.87
C ILE A 154 -5.51 -13.39 -4.45
N ARG A 155 -6.68 -13.34 -3.80
CA ARG A 155 -7.46 -14.52 -3.39
C ARG A 155 -8.31 -15.13 -4.51
N GLY A 156 -8.29 -14.56 -5.71
CA GLY A 156 -9.12 -15.01 -6.83
C GLY A 156 -10.63 -14.79 -6.66
N LYS A 157 -11.05 -14.07 -5.60
CA LYS A 157 -12.45 -13.73 -5.31
C LYS A 157 -12.99 -12.61 -6.20
N LYS A 158 -12.09 -11.87 -6.86
CA LYS A 158 -12.40 -10.93 -7.92
C LYS A 158 -11.49 -11.18 -9.11
N ARG A 159 -12.00 -10.95 -10.32
CA ARG A 159 -11.25 -11.06 -11.58
C ARG A 159 -11.41 -9.78 -12.39
N PRO A 160 -10.34 -9.27 -13.04
CA PRO A 160 -10.46 -8.16 -13.98
C PRO A 160 -11.28 -8.59 -15.20
N GLU A 161 -11.92 -7.63 -15.88
CA GLU A 161 -12.77 -7.89 -17.06
C GLU A 161 -12.00 -8.54 -18.22
N LEU A 162 -10.76 -8.12 -18.43
CA LEU A 162 -9.82 -8.66 -19.42
C LEU A 162 -8.41 -8.66 -18.82
N GLY A 163 -7.55 -9.58 -19.26
CA GLY A 163 -6.27 -9.81 -18.58
C GLY A 163 -6.44 -10.64 -17.30
N GLY A 164 -5.51 -10.51 -16.36
CA GLY A 164 -5.52 -11.37 -15.17
C GLY A 164 -4.26 -11.29 -14.33
N ARG A 165 -4.19 -12.23 -13.39
CA ARG A 165 -2.97 -12.52 -12.65
C ARG A 165 -2.10 -13.45 -13.50
N PHE A 166 -0.78 -13.32 -13.35
CA PHE A 166 0.12 -14.34 -13.85
C PHE A 166 -0.08 -15.61 -13.05
N ASP A 167 0.26 -16.74 -13.66
CA ASP A 167 0.46 -17.95 -12.90
C ASP A 167 1.72 -17.76 -12.06
N GLU A 168 1.54 -17.72 -10.74
CA GLU A 168 2.63 -17.48 -9.80
C GLU A 168 2.99 -18.80 -9.13
N THR A 169 4.28 -19.09 -9.04
CA THR A 169 4.77 -20.25 -8.29
C THR A 169 4.64 -20.08 -6.78
N LEU A 170 4.37 -18.86 -6.31
CA LEU A 170 4.13 -18.55 -4.91
C LEU A 170 2.78 -19.11 -4.45
N SER A 171 2.75 -19.68 -3.26
CA SER A 171 1.50 -19.98 -2.56
C SER A 171 0.67 -18.72 -2.30
N LEU A 172 -0.62 -18.89 -2.02
CA LEU A 172 -1.50 -17.76 -1.70
C LEU A 172 -0.99 -16.95 -0.49
N ASP A 173 -0.48 -17.63 0.55
CA ASP A 173 0.02 -16.97 1.75
C ASP A 173 1.28 -16.13 1.46
N GLU A 174 2.18 -16.61 0.60
CA GLU A 174 3.35 -15.85 0.15
C GLU A 174 2.94 -14.64 -0.70
N GLN A 175 1.93 -14.79 -1.55
CA GLN A 175 1.38 -13.67 -2.32
C GLN A 175 0.73 -12.61 -1.40
N ILE A 176 -0.01 -13.04 -0.38
CA ILE A 176 -0.57 -12.17 0.66
C ILE A 176 0.56 -11.46 1.42
N GLY A 177 1.56 -12.19 1.89
CA GLY A 177 2.72 -11.65 2.60
C GLY A 177 3.45 -10.57 1.77
N ARG A 178 3.71 -10.84 0.49
CA ARG A 178 4.27 -9.86 -0.44
C ARG A 178 3.39 -8.62 -0.58
N THR A 179 2.08 -8.78 -0.79
CA THR A 179 1.17 -7.65 -0.97
C THR A 179 1.11 -6.79 0.29
N ARG A 180 1.08 -7.41 1.47
CA ARG A 180 1.14 -6.72 2.77
C ARG A 180 2.48 -6.00 2.96
N GLY A 181 3.60 -6.64 2.66
CA GLY A 181 4.93 -6.02 2.74
C GLY A 181 5.07 -4.79 1.85
N LYS A 182 4.56 -4.86 0.61
CA LYS A 182 4.54 -3.70 -0.30
C LYS A 182 3.64 -2.57 0.20
N LEU A 183 2.48 -2.91 0.79
CA LEU A 183 1.60 -1.92 1.38
C LEU A 183 2.26 -1.26 2.60
N ALA A 184 2.87 -2.04 3.49
CA ALA A 184 3.60 -1.55 4.64
C ALA A 184 4.72 -0.58 4.23
N ALA A 185 5.55 -0.96 3.26
CA ALA A 185 6.61 -0.09 2.74
C ALA A 185 6.09 1.23 2.12
N PHE A 186 4.89 1.24 1.56
CA PHE A 186 4.24 2.47 1.11
C PHE A 186 3.76 3.33 2.28
N LEU A 187 3.16 2.71 3.31
CA LEU A 187 2.74 3.40 4.53
C LEU A 187 3.93 3.98 5.30
N ASP A 188 5.05 3.25 5.38
CA ASP A 188 6.30 3.74 5.97
C ASP A 188 6.76 5.03 5.29
N GLN A 189 6.76 5.05 3.94
CA GLN A 189 7.14 6.26 3.19
C GLN A 189 6.20 7.45 3.42
N ILE A 190 4.90 7.20 3.66
CA ILE A 190 3.97 8.26 4.06
C ILE A 190 4.29 8.74 5.48
N LEU A 191 4.58 7.83 6.41
CA LEU A 191 4.80 8.13 7.82
C LEU A 191 6.15 8.79 8.10
N VAL A 192 7.16 8.58 7.26
CA VAL A 192 8.48 9.22 7.40
C VAL A 192 8.35 10.74 7.27
N SER A 193 8.52 11.42 8.40
CA SER A 193 8.79 12.86 8.44
C SER A 193 10.20 13.12 7.91
N SER A 194 10.37 14.17 7.12
CA SER A 194 11.60 14.53 6.37
C SER A 194 12.83 14.89 7.23
N ALA A 195 12.91 14.42 8.48
CA ALA A 195 14.01 14.71 9.40
C ALA A 195 15.29 13.89 9.13
N GLN A 196 15.26 12.87 8.27
CA GLN A 196 16.41 12.00 8.02
C GLN A 196 16.86 12.04 6.56
N GLN A 197 17.46 13.17 6.16
CA GLN A 197 18.44 13.18 5.08
C GLN A 197 19.81 13.23 5.76
N PRO A 198 20.61 12.14 5.77
CA PRO A 198 22.02 12.28 6.13
C PRO A 198 22.65 13.20 5.09
N ALA A 199 23.23 14.31 5.56
CA ALA A 199 24.03 15.20 4.74
C ALA A 199 25.10 14.35 4.06
N GLY A 200 25.08 14.30 2.73
CA GLY A 200 26.10 13.63 1.96
C GLY A 200 27.44 14.29 2.26
N THR A 201 28.39 13.52 2.76
CA THR A 201 29.80 13.90 2.74
C THR A 201 30.29 13.73 1.32
N GLU A 202 30.52 14.85 0.65
CA GLU A 202 31.19 14.94 -0.65
C GLU A 202 32.68 14.59 -0.44
N PRO A 203 33.27 13.65 -1.20
CA PRO A 203 34.70 13.41 -1.16
C PRO A 203 35.43 14.35 -2.14
N ASP A 204 36.44 15.04 -1.62
CA ASP A 204 37.49 15.79 -2.35
C ASP A 204 38.46 14.84 -3.07
#